data_AF-A0A5P0ZI17-F1
#
_entry.id   AF-A0A5P0ZI17-F1
#
_cell.length_a   1.000
_cell.length_b   1.000
_cell.length_c   1.000
_cell.angle_alpha   90.00
_cell.angle_beta   90.00
_cell.angle_gamma   90.00
#
_symmetry.space_group_name_H-M   'P 1'
#
loop_
_entity.id
_entity.type
_entity.pdbx_description
1 polymer ?
#
loop_
_entity_poly.entity_id
_entity_poly.type
_entity_poly.pdbx_seq_one_letter_code
_entity_poly.pdbx_strand_id
1 'polypeptide(L)'
;MLNILTLYCGDDYVYRFVYQKPVPTDNSQIINTLLIPQSQINHYFNWNGRFVAHTIVQFFMQFNNKLIFDVFNSIAFIGLIVLMSLIVRTITGKKLNAFLLMVTFVYLWYFIPDFGQTVLWISGSGNYLWTSLIYLGFILFCLKEDKSNTA
;
A
#
# COMPACT_ATOMS: atom_id res chain seq x y z
N MET A 1 9.55 12.19 9.87
CA MET A 1 8.85 12.02 8.59
C MET A 1 9.88 11.82 7.47
N LEU A 2 10.37 10.60 7.27
CA LEU A 2 11.22 10.29 6.10
C LEU A 2 10.44 10.32 4.78
N ASN A 3 9.12 10.18 4.84
CA ASN A 3 8.26 10.21 3.66
C ASN A 3 8.32 11.56 2.91
N ILE A 4 8.62 12.66 3.59
CA ILE A 4 8.77 13.98 2.94
C ILE A 4 10.00 14.01 2.02
N LEU A 5 11.02 13.18 2.30
CA LEU A 5 12.28 13.16 1.55
C LEU A 5 12.22 12.27 0.30
N THR A 6 11.21 11.40 0.16
CA THR A 6 10.99 10.67 -1.09
C THR A 6 10.25 11.58 -2.07
N LEU A 7 10.90 11.98 -3.16
CA LEU A 7 10.26 12.70 -4.26
C LEU A 7 9.52 11.71 -5.18
N TYR A 8 8.64 12.22 -6.02
CA TYR A 8 8.06 11.41 -7.10
C TYR A 8 9.17 10.93 -8.04
N CYS A 9 9.13 9.67 -8.44
CA CYS A 9 10.15 9.06 -9.29
C CYS A 9 9.52 8.14 -10.34
N GLY A 10 10.10 8.12 -11.53
CA GLY A 10 9.79 7.14 -12.58
C GLY A 10 8.33 7.12 -13.01
N ASP A 11 7.68 5.99 -12.77
CA ASP A 11 6.30 5.67 -13.14
C ASP A 11 5.24 6.50 -12.42
N ASP A 12 5.58 7.16 -11.30
CA ASP A 12 4.66 8.07 -10.60
C ASP A 12 4.11 9.15 -11.53
N TYR A 13 4.96 9.70 -12.41
CA TYR A 13 4.55 10.73 -13.37
C TYR A 13 3.51 10.22 -14.37
N VAL A 14 3.59 8.93 -14.73
CA VAL A 14 2.65 8.29 -15.66
C VAL A 14 1.30 8.07 -14.99
N TYR A 15 1.30 7.66 -13.72
CA TYR A 15 0.07 7.39 -12.96
C TYR A 15 -0.70 8.64 -12.52
N ARG A 16 -0.13 9.84 -12.72
CA ARG A 16 -0.86 11.11 -12.58
C ARG A 16 -1.93 11.30 -13.66
N PHE A 17 -1.79 10.59 -14.78
CA PHE A 17 -2.69 10.68 -15.92
C PHE A 17 -3.47 9.37 -16.11
N VAL A 18 -4.55 9.44 -16.86
CA VAL A 18 -5.26 8.24 -17.32
C VAL A 18 -4.30 7.39 -18.15
N TYR A 19 -4.11 6.14 -17.74
CA TYR A 19 -3.15 5.25 -18.37
C TYR A 19 -3.63 4.87 -19.78
N GLN A 20 -2.81 5.22 -20.77
CA GLN A 20 -3.05 4.90 -22.19
C GLN A 20 -1.77 4.38 -22.84
N LYS A 21 -0.62 4.98 -22.52
CA LYS A 21 0.71 4.62 -23.03
C LYS A 21 1.76 4.74 -21.92
N PRO A 22 2.93 4.10 -22.06
CA PRO A 22 4.04 4.21 -21.10
C PRO A 22 4.57 5.64 -20.90
N VAL A 23 4.38 6.52 -21.88
CA VAL A 23 4.83 7.90 -21.85
C VAL A 23 3.60 8.81 -22.04
N PRO A 24 3.33 9.75 -21.10
CA PRO A 24 2.25 10.71 -21.26
C PRO A 24 2.52 11.63 -22.47
N THR A 25 1.47 11.93 -23.22
CA THR A 25 1.51 12.86 -24.37
C THR A 25 0.79 14.15 -23.95
N ASP A 26 1.02 15.29 -24.62
CA ASP A 26 0.50 16.61 -24.23
C ASP A 26 -1.03 16.68 -23.99
N ASN A 27 -1.81 15.72 -24.51
CA ASN A 27 -3.27 15.60 -24.34
C ASN A 27 -3.70 14.61 -23.23
N SER A 28 -2.78 14.13 -22.38
CA SER A 28 -3.13 13.14 -21.34
C SER A 28 -3.98 13.77 -20.24
N GLN A 29 -5.19 13.23 -20.04
CA GLN A 29 -6.11 13.71 -19.00
C GLN A 29 -5.60 13.34 -17.61
N ILE A 30 -5.67 14.29 -16.67
CA ILE A 30 -5.38 14.06 -15.26
C ILE A 30 -6.36 13.02 -14.71
N ILE A 31 -5.85 12.08 -13.92
CA ILE A 31 -6.69 11.03 -13.37
C ILE A 31 -7.70 11.58 -12.36
N ASN A 32 -8.94 11.14 -12.50
CA ASN A 32 -10.03 11.39 -11.56
C ASN A 32 -10.56 10.03 -11.09
N THR A 33 -11.13 9.97 -9.89
CA THR A 33 -11.74 8.76 -9.30
C THR A 33 -12.67 8.02 -10.27
N LEU A 34 -13.44 8.75 -11.09
CA LEU A 34 -14.34 8.17 -12.09
C LEU A 34 -13.62 7.51 -13.29
N LEU A 35 -12.39 7.93 -13.59
CA LEU A 35 -11.58 7.44 -14.72
C LEU A 35 -10.63 6.32 -14.30
N ILE A 36 -10.50 6.03 -13.00
CA ILE A 36 -9.65 4.95 -12.48
C ILE A 36 -10.02 3.59 -13.09
N PRO A 37 -11.30 3.16 -13.18
CA PRO A 37 -11.63 1.86 -13.74
C PRO A 37 -11.16 1.72 -15.21
N GLN A 38 -11.40 2.75 -16.02
CA GLN A 38 -10.96 2.76 -17.42
C GLN A 38 -9.43 2.74 -17.54
N SER A 39 -8.76 3.52 -16.69
CA SER A 39 -7.30 3.58 -16.61
C SER A 39 -6.69 2.22 -16.25
N GLN A 40 -7.29 1.49 -15.31
CA GLN A 40 -6.83 0.17 -14.88
C GLN A 40 -7.07 -0.90 -15.94
N ILE A 41 -8.20 -0.85 -16.66
CA ILE A 41 -8.44 -1.74 -17.80
C ILE A 41 -7.37 -1.55 -18.87
N ASN A 42 -7.07 -0.30 -19.24
CA ASN A 42 -6.02 0.01 -20.20
C ASN A 42 -4.64 -0.48 -19.71
N HIS A 43 -4.34 -0.27 -18.43
CA HIS A 43 -3.09 -0.72 -17.82
C HIS A 43 -2.95 -2.25 -17.84
N TYR A 44 -4.06 -2.97 -17.59
CA TYR A 44 -4.10 -4.42 -17.64
C TYR A 44 -3.72 -4.96 -19.01
N PHE A 45 -4.27 -4.39 -20.08
CA PHE A 45 -3.99 -4.83 -21.45
C PHE A 45 -2.62 -4.40 -21.97
N ASN A 46 -2.10 -3.27 -21.52
CA ASN A 46 -0.88 -2.69 -22.07
C ASN A 46 0.39 -3.02 -21.29
N TRP A 47 0.30 -3.36 -20.00
CA TRP A 47 1.49 -3.48 -19.15
C TRP A 47 1.42 -4.65 -18.17
N ASN A 48 0.57 -4.56 -17.13
CA ASN A 48 0.46 -5.62 -16.13
C ASN A 48 -0.89 -5.62 -15.42
N GLY A 49 -1.23 -6.76 -14.82
CA GLY A 49 -2.47 -6.97 -14.09
C GLY A 49 -2.47 -6.63 -12.60
N ARG A 50 -1.51 -5.84 -12.09
CA ARG A 50 -1.43 -5.43 -10.67
C ARG A 50 -2.44 -4.32 -10.36
N PHE A 51 -3.70 -4.59 -10.67
CA PHE A 51 -4.77 -3.59 -10.63
C PHE A 51 -4.96 -3.03 -9.23
N VAL A 52 -4.88 -3.84 -8.17
CA VAL A 52 -5.08 -3.39 -6.78
C VAL A 52 -4.04 -2.34 -6.40
N ALA A 53 -2.75 -2.64 -6.62
CA ALA A 53 -1.66 -1.74 -6.31
C ALA A 53 -1.76 -0.44 -7.12
N HIS A 54 -1.92 -0.54 -8.43
CA HIS A 54 -1.97 0.63 -9.30
C HIS A 54 -3.25 1.47 -9.13
N THR A 55 -4.36 0.86 -8.70
CA THR A 55 -5.58 1.60 -8.30
C THR A 55 -5.30 2.49 -7.10
N ILE A 56 -4.60 1.98 -6.08
CA ILE A 56 -4.23 2.74 -4.88
C ILE A 56 -3.28 3.88 -5.24
N VAL A 57 -2.27 3.61 -6.07
CA VAL A 57 -1.33 4.61 -6.57
C VAL A 57 -2.07 5.73 -7.32
N GLN A 58 -2.91 5.39 -8.30
CA GLN A 58 -3.68 6.36 -9.08
C GLN A 58 -4.65 7.18 -8.22
N PHE A 59 -5.26 6.55 -7.21
CA PHE A 59 -6.10 7.25 -6.25
C PHE A 59 -5.32 8.31 -5.46
N PHE A 60 -4.09 8.04 -5.03
CA PHE A 60 -3.29 9.04 -4.32
C PHE A 60 -2.68 10.08 -5.26
N MET A 61 -2.36 9.71 -6.51
CA MET A 61 -1.83 10.61 -7.53
C MET A 61 -2.84 11.64 -8.04
N GLN A 62 -4.14 11.46 -7.79
CA GLN A 62 -5.14 12.49 -8.08
C GLN A 62 -4.95 13.75 -7.22
N PHE A 63 -4.32 13.61 -6.05
CA PHE A 63 -4.08 14.72 -5.14
C PHE A 63 -2.74 15.39 -5.47
N ASN A 64 -2.77 16.70 -5.70
CA ASN A 64 -1.55 17.48 -5.96
C ASN A 64 -0.63 17.61 -4.73
N ASN A 65 -1.13 17.29 -3.53
CA ASN A 65 -0.36 17.42 -2.29
C ASN A 65 0.13 16.04 -1.80
N LYS A 66 1.44 15.82 -1.91
CA LYS A 66 2.11 14.60 -1.45
C LYS A 66 1.92 14.32 0.05
N LEU A 67 1.72 15.35 0.86
CA LEU A 67 1.50 15.19 2.31
C LEU A 67 0.30 14.30 2.63
N ILE A 68 -0.72 14.31 1.77
CA ILE A 68 -1.90 13.44 1.93
C ILE A 68 -1.45 11.98 1.87
N PHE A 69 -0.75 11.60 0.81
CA PHE A 69 -0.18 10.25 0.69
C PHE A 69 0.75 9.94 1.88
N ASP A 70 1.61 10.88 2.26
CA ASP A 70 2.60 10.63 3.32
C ASP A 70 1.96 10.31 4.68
N VAL A 71 0.86 10.99 5.02
CA VAL A 71 0.07 10.75 6.24
C VAL A 71 -0.61 9.39 6.17
N PHE A 72 -1.34 9.10 5.09
CA PHE A 72 -2.05 7.83 4.94
C PHE A 72 -1.09 6.64 4.88
N ASN A 73 0.06 6.79 4.23
CA ASN A 73 1.08 5.76 4.15
C ASN A 73 1.74 5.49 5.52
N SER A 74 1.92 6.51 6.35
CA SER A 74 2.39 6.34 7.73
C SER A 74 1.37 5.56 8.58
N ILE A 75 0.08 5.86 8.40
CA ILE A 75 -1.02 5.12 9.04
C ILE A 75 -1.05 3.67 8.55
N ALA A 76 -0.87 3.44 7.25
CA ALA A 76 -0.80 2.11 6.66
C ALA A 76 0.35 1.29 7.27
N PHE A 77 1.52 1.88 7.46
CA PHE A 77 2.65 1.21 8.11
C PHE A 77 2.38 0.82 9.58
N ILE A 78 1.72 1.70 10.34
CA ILE A 78 1.27 1.37 11.70
C ILE A 78 0.22 0.25 11.65
N GLY A 79 -0.70 0.30 10.70
CA GLY A 79 -1.71 -0.74 10.44
C GLY A 79 -1.08 -2.11 10.20
N LEU A 80 0.06 -2.16 9.50
CA LEU A 80 0.79 -3.40 9.24
C LEU A 80 1.27 -4.03 10.56
N ILE A 81 1.89 -3.23 11.42
CA ILE A 81 2.38 -3.66 12.74
C ILE A 81 1.22 -4.16 13.61
N VAL A 82 0.10 -3.43 13.60
CA VAL A 82 -1.10 -3.81 14.36
C VAL A 82 -1.71 -5.11 13.84
N LEU A 83 -1.81 -5.30 12.52
CA LEU A 83 -2.34 -6.53 11.92
C LEU A 83 -1.47 -7.73 12.25
N MET A 84 -0.15 -7.62 12.12
CA MET A 84 0.78 -8.69 12.51
C MET A 84 0.59 -9.06 13.99
N SER A 85 0.46 -8.05 14.84
CA SER A 85 0.23 -8.24 16.27
C SER A 85 -1.11 -8.92 16.56
N LEU A 86 -2.18 -8.52 15.87
CA LEU A 86 -3.50 -9.14 16.00
C LEU A 86 -3.48 -10.60 15.55
N ILE A 87 -2.76 -10.94 14.47
CA ILE A 87 -2.60 -12.34 14.03
C ILE A 87 -1.92 -13.17 15.12
N VAL A 88 -0.81 -12.68 15.69
CA VAL A 88 -0.10 -13.36 16.78
C VAL A 88 -1.01 -13.55 17.99
N ARG A 89 -1.77 -12.51 18.37
CA ARG A 89 -2.76 -12.61 19.45
C ARG A 89 -3.84 -13.65 19.13
N THR A 90 -4.37 -13.66 17.91
CA THR A 90 -5.38 -14.63 17.49
C THR A 90 -4.82 -16.04 17.60
N ILE A 91 -3.59 -16.31 17.13
CA ILE A 91 -3.01 -17.66 17.16
C ILE A 91 -2.66 -18.09 18.61
N THR A 92 -1.84 -17.31 19.32
CA THR A 92 -1.26 -17.71 20.61
C THR A 92 -2.15 -17.37 21.82
N GLY A 93 -3.15 -16.50 21.67
CA GLY A 93 -4.01 -16.02 22.77
C GLY A 93 -3.32 -15.04 23.72
N LYS A 94 -2.04 -14.71 23.50
CA LYS A 94 -1.27 -13.78 24.34
C LYS A 94 -1.75 -12.34 24.13
N LYS A 95 -1.78 -11.56 25.22
CA LYS A 95 -2.09 -10.13 25.16
C LYS A 95 -0.98 -9.38 24.41
N LEU A 96 -1.40 -8.34 23.70
CA LEU A 96 -0.47 -7.43 23.04
C LEU A 96 0.32 -6.64 24.08
N ASN A 97 1.63 -6.59 23.90
CA ASN A 97 2.53 -5.77 24.71
C ASN A 97 3.08 -4.64 23.83
N ALA A 98 3.11 -3.41 24.35
CA ALA A 98 3.73 -2.27 23.69
C ALA A 98 5.20 -2.55 23.30
N PHE A 99 5.91 -3.34 24.12
CA PHE A 99 7.27 -3.77 23.79
C PHE A 99 7.32 -4.61 22.49
N LEU A 100 6.36 -5.52 22.28
CA LEU A 100 6.31 -6.33 21.06
C LEU A 100 6.03 -5.47 19.82
N LEU A 101 5.18 -4.46 19.94
CA LEU A 101 4.93 -3.50 18.84
C LEU A 101 6.20 -2.73 18.48
N MET A 102 6.94 -2.24 19.48
CA MET A 102 8.19 -1.52 19.27
C MET A 102 9.26 -2.40 18.63
N VAL A 103 9.42 -3.64 19.11
CA VAL A 103 10.33 -4.61 18.51
C VAL A 103 9.93 -4.89 17.07
N THR A 104 8.65 -5.14 16.80
CA THR A 104 8.14 -5.36 15.43
C THR A 104 8.47 -4.19 14.51
N PHE A 105 8.31 -2.94 14.98
CA PHE A 105 8.70 -1.75 14.23
C PHE A 105 10.19 -1.76 13.85
N VAL A 106 11.08 -2.02 14.81
CA VAL A 106 12.53 -2.04 14.58
C VAL A 106 12.91 -3.15 13.58
N TYR A 107 12.29 -4.32 13.70
CA TYR A 107 12.51 -5.42 12.77
C TYR A 107 12.05 -5.06 11.36
N LEU A 108 10.85 -4.51 11.19
CA LEU A 108 10.36 -4.11 9.87
C LEU A 108 11.25 -3.02 9.26
N TRP A 109 11.69 -2.05 10.07
CA TRP A 109 12.60 -1.01 9.60
C TRP A 109 13.93 -1.57 9.09
N TYR A 110 14.51 -2.57 9.78
CA TYR A 110 15.83 -3.10 9.46
C TYR A 110 15.81 -4.18 8.38
N PHE A 111 14.79 -5.05 8.37
CA PHE A 111 14.76 -6.24 7.53
C PHE A 111 13.96 -6.08 6.24
N ILE A 112 13.16 -5.02 6.08
CA ILE A 112 12.50 -4.77 4.80
C ILE A 112 13.59 -4.32 3.80
N PRO A 113 13.81 -5.06 2.70
CA PRO A 113 14.73 -4.64 1.66
C PRO A 113 14.24 -3.35 1.01
N ASP A 114 15.18 -2.45 0.72
CA ASP A 114 14.92 -1.16 0.08
C ASP A 114 13.73 -0.40 0.69
N PHE A 115 13.72 -0.21 2.01
CA PHE A 115 12.63 0.44 2.75
C PHE A 115 12.12 1.73 2.09
N GLY A 116 13.02 2.53 1.51
CA GLY A 116 12.64 3.74 0.76
C GLY A 116 11.77 3.45 -0.46
N GLN A 117 12.08 2.41 -1.22
CA GLN A 117 11.34 2.02 -2.41
C GLN A 117 10.09 1.21 -2.06
N THR A 118 10.14 0.34 -1.05
CA THR A 118 9.05 -0.59 -0.75
C THR A 118 7.99 -0.02 0.18
N VAL A 119 8.37 0.93 1.05
CA VAL A 119 7.46 1.49 2.08
C VAL A 119 7.20 2.98 1.86
N LEU A 120 8.20 3.78 1.48
CA LEU A 120 8.05 5.25 1.38
C LEU A 120 7.61 5.72 -0.01
N TRP A 121 8.10 5.10 -1.06
CA TRP A 121 7.77 5.46 -2.43
C TRP A 121 6.34 5.05 -2.79
N ILE A 122 5.58 5.88 -3.49
CA ILE A 122 4.14 5.66 -3.73
C ILE A 122 3.84 4.42 -4.56
N SER A 123 4.53 4.23 -5.69
CA SER A 123 4.33 3.05 -6.53
C SER A 123 4.75 1.77 -5.80
N GLY A 124 5.88 1.80 -5.11
CA GLY A 124 6.36 0.65 -4.35
C GLY A 124 5.50 0.35 -3.11
N SER A 125 5.11 1.34 -2.32
CA SER A 125 4.25 1.13 -1.16
C SER A 125 2.87 0.62 -1.57
N GLY A 126 2.32 1.10 -2.69
CA GLY A 126 1.11 0.54 -3.27
C GLY A 126 1.26 -0.95 -3.58
N ASN A 127 2.41 -1.35 -4.14
CA ASN A 127 2.69 -2.74 -4.52
C ASN A 127 3.03 -3.67 -3.35
N TYR A 128 3.66 -3.17 -2.29
CA TYR A 128 4.16 -4.01 -1.20
C TYR A 128 3.45 -3.73 0.13
N LEU A 129 3.40 -2.48 0.59
CA LEU A 129 2.81 -2.14 1.89
C LEU A 129 1.29 -2.30 1.88
N TRP A 130 0.61 -1.63 0.95
CA TRP A 130 -0.85 -1.56 0.91
C TRP A 130 -1.49 -2.90 0.54
N THR A 131 -0.91 -3.63 -0.41
CA THR A 131 -1.32 -5.01 -0.73
C THR A 131 -1.11 -5.95 0.45
N SER A 132 0.00 -5.82 1.20
CA SER A 132 0.23 -6.62 2.41
C SER A 132 -0.82 -6.40 3.48
N LEU A 133 -1.34 -5.18 3.64
CA LEU A 133 -2.46 -4.92 4.56
C LEU A 133 -3.71 -5.70 4.18
N ILE A 134 -4.01 -5.77 2.88
CA ILE A 134 -5.17 -6.52 2.37
C ILE A 134 -4.97 -8.02 2.64
N TYR A 135 -3.79 -8.56 2.30
CA TYR A 135 -3.50 -9.98 2.51
C TYR A 135 -3.52 -10.37 3.98
N LEU A 136 -2.87 -9.60 4.86
CA LEU A 136 -2.89 -9.87 6.30
C LEU A 136 -4.27 -9.67 6.91
N GLY A 137 -5.04 -8.69 6.43
CA GLY A 137 -6.42 -8.50 6.83
C GLY A 137 -7.29 -9.71 6.50
N PHE A 138 -7.14 -10.25 5.30
CA PHE A 138 -7.83 -11.48 4.87
C PHE A 138 -7.42 -12.69 5.70
N ILE A 139 -6.11 -12.90 5.93
CA ILE A 139 -5.61 -13.98 6.79
C ILE A 139 -6.18 -13.86 8.21
N LEU A 140 -6.20 -12.66 8.79
CA LEU A 140 -6.76 -12.42 10.12
C LEU A 140 -8.26 -12.75 10.18
N PHE A 141 -9.00 -12.43 9.11
CA PHE A 141 -10.41 -12.80 9.00
C PHE A 141 -10.59 -14.31 9.02
N CYS A 142 -9.89 -15.05 8.14
CA CYS A 142 -9.95 -16.51 8.09
C CYS A 142 -9.55 -17.16 9.42
N LEU A 143 -8.50 -16.68 10.08
CA LEU A 143 -8.05 -17.21 11.37
C LEU A 143 -9.07 -17.01 12.50
N LYS A 144 -9.84 -15.92 12.46
CA LYS A 144 -10.90 -15.68 13.46
C LYS A 144 -12.10 -16.60 13.22
N GLU A 145 -12.46 -16.83 11.97
CA GLU A 145 -13.55 -17.71 11.59
C GLU A 145 -13.26 -19.17 11.96
N ASP A 146 -12.03 -19.64 11.74
CA ASP A 146 -11.59 -20.99 12.13
C ASP A 146 -11.65 -21.18 13.67
N LYS A 147 -11.23 -20.17 14.44
CA LYS A 147 -11.36 -20.20 15.90
C LYS A 147 -12.80 -20.14 16.40
N SER A 148 -13.71 -19.46 15.70
CA SER A 148 -15.13 -19.48 16.08
C SER A 148 -15.80 -20.81 15.77
N ASN A 149 -15.34 -21.54 14.76
CA ASN A 149 -15.89 -22.84 14.40
C ASN A 149 -15.36 -23.99 15.29
N THR A 150 -14.24 -23.78 15.98
CA THR A 150 -13.59 -24.76 16.87
C THR A 150 -13.87 -24.52 18.36
N ALA A 151 -14.55 -23.43 18.70
CA ALA A 151 -14.97 -23.07 20.07
C ALA A 151 -16.43 -23.47 20.32
#